data_AF-A0A1M3L1S3-F1
#
_entry.id   AF-A0A1M3L1S3-F1
#
_cell.length_a   1.000
_cell.length_b   1.000
_cell.length_c   1.000
_cell.angle_alpha   90.00
_cell.angle_beta   90.00
_cell.angle_gamma   90.00
#
_symmetry.space_group_name_H-M   'P 1'
#
loop_
_entity.id
_entity.type
_entity.pdbx_description
1 polymer ?
#
loop_
_entity_poly.entity_id
_entity_poly.type
_entity_poly.pdbx_seq_one_letter_code
_entity_poly.pdbx_strand_id
1 'polypeptide(L)'
;GVRQYDAGYGRFLSVDPLWSKYTALTPYQYTGNNPIIQLDMGGTHIEFIGESSRRAYEQAKDYILKKGGQEFAKYFVDIETSDKHTFYLRATGSGIVQDNYFNEYGSADGAYEAVPPGYLPFISWDARHALEFEPGKFISPALILFHEIVHAHGWLTGTGADRTEYLNDPMTSAEEGRAIEIEHHLARKLGESLRRNHIGVNPRLAPVSKVSEVPRKASKKKIKEVTGGGKNDNIPGDRTPTGDRQ
;
A
#
# COMPACT_ATOMS: atom_id res chain seq x y z
N GLY A 1 -21.03 10.72 13.77
CA GLY A 1 -22.16 10.11 14.51
C GLY A 1 -23.46 10.83 14.18
N VAL A 2 -24.58 10.12 14.03
CA VAL A 2 -25.86 10.74 13.62
C VAL A 2 -26.44 11.56 14.77
N ARG A 3 -26.55 12.88 14.60
CA ARG A 3 -27.28 13.76 15.51
C ARG A 3 -28.78 13.63 15.28
N GLN A 4 -29.58 13.70 16.36
CA GLN A 4 -31.04 13.72 16.25
C GLN A 4 -31.49 15.05 15.63
N TYR A 5 -31.93 15.00 14.37
CA TYR A 5 -32.44 16.15 13.62
C TYR A 5 -33.97 16.22 13.74
N ASP A 6 -34.48 17.37 14.17
CA ASP A 6 -35.92 17.65 14.15
C ASP A 6 -36.26 18.44 12.89
N ALA A 7 -36.95 17.79 11.96
CA ALA A 7 -37.37 18.39 10.70
C ALA A 7 -38.47 19.46 10.87
N GLY A 8 -39.29 19.38 11.93
CA GLY A 8 -40.35 20.36 12.18
C GLY A 8 -39.79 21.71 12.62
N TYR A 9 -38.68 21.71 13.36
CA TYR A 9 -37.99 22.92 13.79
C TYR A 9 -36.75 23.27 12.96
N GLY A 10 -36.37 22.41 12.01
CA GLY A 10 -35.20 22.59 11.15
C GLY A 10 -33.87 22.64 11.89
N ARG A 11 -33.74 21.96 13.05
CA ARG A 11 -32.56 22.05 13.92
C ARG A 11 -32.18 20.72 14.55
N PHE A 12 -30.93 20.60 15.00
CA PHE A 12 -30.48 19.47 15.81
C PHE A 12 -30.88 19.65 17.28
N LEU A 13 -31.33 18.56 17.90
CA LEU A 13 -31.74 18.53 19.31
C LEU A 13 -30.56 18.32 20.28
N SER A 14 -29.40 17.92 19.75
CA SER A 14 -28.17 17.69 20.49
C SER A 14 -27.05 18.58 19.95
N VAL A 15 -26.13 18.96 20.85
CA VAL A 15 -24.89 19.66 20.51
C VAL A 15 -24.01 18.76 19.61
N ASP A 16 -23.30 19.38 18.67
CA ASP A 16 -22.28 18.72 17.85
C ASP A 16 -21.17 18.12 18.73
N PRO A 17 -20.81 16.83 18.63
CA PRO A 17 -19.74 16.24 19.43
C PRO A 17 -18.37 16.94 19.27
N LEU A 18 -18.15 17.60 18.13
CA LEU A 18 -16.95 18.36 17.80
C LEU A 18 -17.12 19.87 18.04
N TRP A 19 -18.20 20.32 18.71
CA TRP A 19 -18.48 21.73 18.94
C TRP A 19 -17.31 22.50 19.56
N SER A 20 -16.52 21.84 20.42
CA SER A 20 -15.35 22.45 21.08
C SER A 20 -14.22 22.76 20.11
N LYS A 21 -14.16 22.09 18.95
CA LYS A 21 -13.20 22.39 17.88
C LYS A 21 -13.58 23.66 17.10
N TYR A 22 -14.85 24.03 17.10
CA TYR A 22 -15.39 25.13 16.31
C TYR A 22 -16.06 26.18 17.20
N THR A 23 -15.34 26.72 18.17
CA THR A 23 -15.87 27.69 19.15
C THR A 23 -16.42 28.98 18.54
N ALA A 24 -15.99 29.32 17.32
CA ALA A 24 -16.52 30.45 16.54
C ALA A 24 -17.90 30.16 15.89
N LEU A 25 -18.32 28.89 15.87
CA LEU A 25 -19.62 28.46 15.37
C LEU A 25 -20.55 28.14 16.54
N THR A 26 -21.85 28.23 16.30
CA THR A 26 -22.83 27.78 17.28
C THR A 26 -22.72 26.25 17.43
N PRO A 27 -22.89 25.68 18.63
CA PRO A 27 -22.78 24.23 18.86
C PRO A 27 -23.83 23.38 18.11
N TYR A 28 -24.78 24.03 17.44
CA TYR A 28 -25.88 23.40 16.70
C TYR A 28 -25.74 23.54 15.18
N GLN A 29 -24.71 24.24 14.69
CA GLN A 29 -24.47 24.36 13.26
C GLN A 29 -24.04 23.01 12.68
N TYR A 30 -24.62 22.67 11.54
CA TYR A 30 -24.19 21.58 10.69
C TYR A 30 -23.36 22.17 9.56
N THR A 31 -22.18 21.59 9.34
CA THR A 31 -21.31 21.87 8.18
C THR A 31 -21.10 23.37 7.93
N GLY A 32 -20.85 24.15 8.98
CA GLY A 32 -20.62 25.59 8.88
C GLY A 32 -21.78 26.40 8.24
N ASN A 33 -23.01 25.87 8.27
CA ASN A 33 -24.17 26.39 7.54
C ASN A 33 -24.03 26.37 6.00
N ASN A 34 -23.17 25.49 5.47
CA ASN A 34 -22.98 25.26 4.03
C ASN A 34 -23.08 23.77 3.67
N PRO A 35 -24.25 23.13 3.84
CA PRO A 35 -24.45 21.68 3.65
C PRO A 35 -24.39 21.24 2.18
N ILE A 36 -24.33 22.18 1.23
CA ILE A 36 -24.20 21.88 -0.20
C ILE A 36 -22.75 21.56 -0.55
N ILE A 37 -21.79 22.24 0.09
CA ILE A 37 -20.36 22.11 -0.21
C ILE A 37 -19.63 21.32 0.88
N GLN A 38 -20.03 21.48 2.14
CA GLN A 38 -19.37 20.85 3.28
C GLN A 38 -20.18 19.64 3.72
N LEU A 39 -19.59 18.45 3.59
CA LEU A 39 -20.17 17.19 4.05
C LEU A 39 -19.47 16.76 5.34
N ASP A 40 -20.22 16.53 6.41
CA ASP A 40 -19.69 16.01 7.68
C ASP A 40 -19.53 14.49 7.58
N MET A 41 -18.30 14.04 7.30
CA MET A 41 -17.91 12.62 7.18
C MET A 41 -17.76 11.91 8.54
N GLY A 42 -18.30 12.49 9.62
CA GLY A 42 -18.50 11.79 10.89
C GLY A 42 -17.28 11.72 11.82
N GLY A 43 -16.29 12.60 11.63
CA GLY A 43 -15.06 12.66 12.44
C GLY A 43 -13.95 11.70 12.00
N THR A 44 -14.09 11.08 10.83
CA THR A 44 -13.03 10.30 10.19
C THR A 44 -12.10 11.24 9.44
N HIS A 45 -10.80 11.14 9.68
CA HIS A 45 -9.80 12.01 9.08
C HIS A 45 -9.01 11.29 7.98
N ILE A 46 -9.65 10.34 7.32
CA ILE A 46 -9.17 9.67 6.11
C ILE A 46 -10.22 9.81 5.02
N GLU A 47 -9.77 10.21 3.84
CA GLU A 47 -10.56 10.28 2.61
C GLU A 47 -9.99 9.30 1.58
N PHE A 48 -10.84 8.43 1.04
CA PHE A 48 -10.42 7.42 0.06
C PHE A 48 -10.72 7.88 -1.36
N ILE A 49 -9.73 7.78 -2.25
CA ILE A 49 -9.94 8.00 -3.68
C ILE A 49 -10.62 6.77 -4.28
N GLY A 50 -11.93 6.77 -4.17
CA GLY A 50 -12.80 5.71 -4.65
C GLY A 50 -12.97 4.53 -3.69
N GLU A 51 -14.06 3.81 -3.88
CA GLU A 51 -14.46 2.68 -3.04
C GLU A 51 -13.45 1.53 -3.04
N SER A 52 -12.76 1.32 -4.17
CA SER A 52 -11.69 0.33 -4.27
C SER A 52 -10.53 0.62 -3.31
N SER A 53 -10.18 1.90 -3.13
CA SER A 53 -9.12 2.33 -2.21
C SER A 53 -9.49 2.04 -0.76
N ARG A 54 -10.73 2.35 -0.37
CA ARG A 54 -11.27 2.01 0.95
C ARG A 54 -11.21 0.51 1.22
N ARG A 55 -11.72 -0.30 0.28
CA ARG A 55 -11.74 -1.76 0.43
C ARG A 55 -10.34 -2.37 0.52
N ALA A 56 -9.40 -1.87 -0.29
CA ALA A 56 -8.01 -2.35 -0.26
C ALA A 56 -7.33 -2.03 1.08
N TYR A 57 -7.56 -0.81 1.60
CA TYR A 57 -7.07 -0.38 2.90
C TYR A 57 -7.62 -1.24 4.04
N GLU A 58 -8.95 -1.39 4.10
CA GLU A 58 -9.62 -2.18 5.14
C GLU A 58 -9.12 -3.63 5.14
N GLN A 59 -8.98 -4.24 3.95
CA GLN A 59 -8.45 -5.61 3.82
C GLN A 59 -6.99 -5.72 4.28
N ALA A 60 -6.15 -4.73 3.96
CA ALA A 60 -4.76 -4.72 4.36
C ALA A 60 -4.61 -4.55 5.88
N LYS A 61 -5.33 -3.59 6.47
CA LYS A 61 -5.39 -3.38 7.91
C LYS A 61 -5.89 -4.63 8.63
N ASP A 62 -7.00 -5.21 8.17
CA ASP A 62 -7.57 -6.43 8.73
C ASP A 62 -6.57 -7.59 8.69
N TYR A 63 -5.90 -7.78 7.56
CA TYR A 63 -4.86 -8.81 7.40
C TYR A 63 -3.74 -8.63 8.42
N ILE A 64 -3.20 -7.41 8.54
CA ILE A 64 -2.13 -7.06 9.49
C ILE A 64 -2.56 -7.36 10.93
N LEU A 65 -3.71 -6.86 11.34
CA LEU A 65 -4.20 -7.01 12.72
C LEU A 65 -4.54 -8.47 13.06
N LYS A 66 -5.12 -9.22 12.11
CA LYS A 66 -5.44 -10.66 12.29
C LYS A 66 -4.21 -11.55 12.30
N LYS A 67 -3.10 -11.16 11.66
CA LYS A 67 -1.84 -11.92 11.62
C LYS A 67 -0.88 -11.65 12.77
N GLY A 68 -1.34 -11.01 13.84
CA GLY A 68 -0.51 -10.77 15.03
C GLY A 68 0.17 -9.40 15.05
N GLY A 69 -0.27 -8.46 14.20
CA GLY A 69 0.22 -7.09 14.13
C GLY A 69 -0.53 -6.10 15.02
N GLN A 70 -1.21 -6.54 16.09
CA GLN A 70 -2.02 -5.65 16.95
C GLN A 70 -1.21 -4.52 17.58
N GLU A 71 0.08 -4.75 17.87
CA GLU A 71 1.02 -3.72 18.35
C GLU A 71 1.22 -2.55 17.37
N PHE A 72 0.88 -2.75 16.09
CA PHE A 72 0.94 -1.71 15.06
C PHE A 72 -0.40 -0.98 14.86
N ALA A 73 -1.47 -1.36 15.58
CA ALA A 73 -2.79 -0.74 15.45
C ALA A 73 -2.74 0.79 15.65
N LYS A 74 -1.87 1.27 16.55
CA LYS A 74 -1.69 2.71 16.81
C LYS A 74 -1.34 3.52 15.55
N TYR A 75 -0.58 2.96 14.61
CA TYR A 75 -0.19 3.68 13.39
C TYR A 75 -1.41 3.99 12.51
N PHE A 76 -2.35 3.05 12.43
CA PHE A 76 -3.61 3.25 11.72
C PHE A 76 -4.53 4.20 12.49
N VAL A 77 -4.71 3.96 13.80
CA VAL A 77 -5.63 4.74 14.65
C VAL A 77 -5.24 6.22 14.70
N ASP A 78 -3.96 6.53 14.87
CA ASP A 78 -3.51 7.92 14.97
C ASP A 78 -3.80 8.70 13.68
N ILE A 79 -3.67 8.07 12.50
CA ILE A 79 -4.00 8.67 11.20
C ILE A 79 -5.52 8.76 11.01
N GLU A 80 -6.25 7.68 11.31
CA GLU A 80 -7.73 7.59 11.18
C GLU A 80 -8.47 8.62 12.02
N THR A 81 -7.90 8.96 13.18
CA THR A 81 -8.53 9.81 14.20
C THR A 81 -7.85 11.15 14.40
N SER A 82 -6.84 11.47 13.57
CA SER A 82 -6.05 12.71 13.59
C SER A 82 -6.93 13.96 13.55
N ASP A 83 -6.92 14.78 14.59
CA ASP A 83 -7.63 16.07 14.59
C ASP A 83 -6.87 17.20 13.87
N LYS A 84 -5.63 16.94 13.44
CA LYS A 84 -4.74 17.93 12.80
C LYS A 84 -4.86 17.95 11.28
N HIS A 85 -5.02 16.77 10.67
CA HIS A 85 -4.95 16.60 9.23
C HIS A 85 -5.87 15.49 8.74
N THR A 86 -6.49 15.70 7.58
CA THR A 86 -7.18 14.67 6.81
C THR A 86 -6.22 14.05 5.80
N PHE A 87 -6.06 12.73 5.84
CA PHE A 87 -5.19 11.96 4.95
C PHE A 87 -5.97 11.43 3.75
N TYR A 88 -5.43 11.63 2.55
CA TYR A 88 -6.00 11.09 1.32
C TYR A 88 -5.31 9.80 0.92
N LEU A 89 -6.08 8.74 0.66
CA LEU A 89 -5.56 7.41 0.39
C LEU A 89 -6.00 6.92 -0.99
N ARG A 90 -5.02 6.54 -1.81
CA ARG A 90 -5.22 5.99 -3.15
C ARG A 90 -4.56 4.62 -3.27
N ALA A 91 -5.39 3.59 -3.42
CA ALA A 91 -4.93 2.28 -3.86
C ALA A 91 -4.81 2.30 -5.39
N THR A 92 -3.62 2.04 -5.90
CA THR A 92 -3.35 1.89 -7.33
C THR A 92 -3.24 0.40 -7.68
N GLY A 93 -2.92 0.15 -8.94
CA GLY A 93 -2.44 -1.13 -9.40
C GLY A 93 -1.71 -0.96 -10.72
N SER A 94 -0.83 0.05 -10.75
CA SER A 94 -0.12 0.53 -11.92
C SER A 94 1.07 -0.36 -12.28
N GLY A 95 1.60 -1.13 -11.31
CA GLY A 95 2.84 -1.86 -11.49
C GLY A 95 4.07 -0.95 -11.50
N ILE A 96 3.94 0.29 -11.01
CA ILE A 96 5.02 1.28 -10.93
C ILE A 96 5.45 1.45 -9.46
N VAL A 97 6.74 1.25 -9.17
CA VAL A 97 7.26 1.30 -7.79
C VAL A 97 7.14 2.71 -7.22
N GLN A 98 7.34 3.73 -8.05
CA GLN A 98 7.27 5.16 -7.70
C GLN A 98 5.86 5.63 -7.35
N ASP A 99 4.82 4.81 -7.56
CA ASP A 99 3.46 5.11 -7.12
C ASP A 99 3.20 4.72 -5.66
N ASN A 100 4.20 4.16 -4.96
CA ASN A 100 4.16 3.91 -3.52
C ASN A 100 4.87 5.08 -2.83
N TYR A 101 4.12 5.94 -2.16
CA TYR A 101 4.68 7.07 -1.45
C TYR A 101 3.69 7.68 -0.46
N PHE A 102 4.27 8.28 0.58
CA PHE A 102 3.65 9.31 1.39
C PHE A 102 4.23 10.69 1.04
N ASN A 103 3.33 11.63 0.74
CA ASN A 103 3.68 13.03 0.60
C ASN A 103 2.87 13.87 1.61
N GLU A 104 3.55 14.78 2.29
CA GLU A 104 2.95 15.75 3.20
C GLU A 104 2.13 16.82 2.44
N TYR A 105 2.48 17.08 1.18
CA TYR A 105 1.78 17.98 0.27
C TYR A 105 1.23 17.17 -0.92
N GLY A 106 -0.06 16.89 -0.96
CA GLY A 106 -0.68 16.11 -2.03
C GLY A 106 -0.35 16.66 -3.43
N SER A 107 0.09 15.77 -4.33
CA SER A 107 0.37 16.11 -5.73
C SER A 107 -0.95 16.24 -6.50
N ALA A 108 -1.10 17.33 -7.26
CA ALA A 108 -2.34 17.77 -7.91
C ALA A 108 -2.78 16.95 -9.14
N ASP A 109 -2.21 15.77 -9.36
CA ASP A 109 -2.31 15.00 -10.60
C ASP A 109 -3.34 13.86 -10.51
N GLY A 110 -4.46 14.12 -9.83
CA GLY A 110 -5.53 13.13 -9.66
C GLY A 110 -6.92 13.71 -9.41
N ALA A 111 -7.33 14.69 -10.22
CA ALA A 111 -8.73 15.09 -10.47
C ALA A 111 -9.68 15.15 -9.25
N TYR A 112 -9.63 16.23 -8.48
CA TYR A 112 -10.79 16.76 -7.78
C TYR A 112 -10.73 18.30 -7.80
N GLU A 113 -11.45 18.90 -8.74
CA GLU A 113 -11.69 20.34 -8.80
C GLU A 113 -12.66 20.76 -7.68
N ALA A 114 -12.19 20.78 -6.43
CA ALA A 114 -12.87 21.45 -5.31
C ALA A 114 -11.98 21.62 -4.05
N VAL A 115 -10.74 21.14 -4.05
CA VAL A 115 -9.83 21.26 -2.91
C VAL A 115 -8.61 22.07 -3.39
N PRO A 116 -8.15 23.10 -2.67
CA PRO A 116 -6.94 23.83 -3.04
C PRO A 116 -5.80 22.82 -3.26
N PRO A 117 -5.33 22.63 -4.51
CA PRO A 117 -4.35 21.59 -4.81
C PRO A 117 -3.00 22.01 -4.21
N GLY A 118 -2.48 21.26 -3.25
CA GLY A 118 -1.10 21.44 -2.77
C GLY A 118 -0.84 21.34 -1.25
N TYR A 119 -1.82 21.07 -0.37
CA TYR A 119 -1.60 21.16 1.09
C TYR A 119 -2.14 20.01 1.95
N LEU A 120 -2.55 18.88 1.37
CA LEU A 120 -3.15 17.78 2.15
C LEU A 120 -2.28 16.52 2.09
N PRO A 121 -2.05 15.84 3.22
CA PRO A 121 -1.21 14.65 3.25
C PRO A 121 -1.84 13.52 2.44
N PHE A 122 -1.01 12.83 1.64
CA PHE A 122 -1.44 11.87 0.64
C PHE A 122 -0.62 10.58 0.74
N ILE A 123 -1.31 9.44 0.73
CA ILE A 123 -0.73 8.10 0.68
C ILE A 123 -1.18 7.42 -0.62
N SER A 124 -0.21 7.05 -1.44
CA SER A 124 -0.40 6.22 -2.63
C SER A 124 0.28 4.87 -2.41
N TRP A 125 -0.39 3.77 -2.77
CA TRP A 125 0.25 2.45 -2.78
C TRP A 125 -0.37 1.51 -3.82
N ASP A 126 0.41 0.61 -4.38
CA ASP A 126 -0.06 -0.42 -5.31
C ASP A 126 -0.69 -1.58 -4.53
N ALA A 127 -2.01 -1.72 -4.65
CA ALA A 127 -2.78 -2.76 -3.98
C ALA A 127 -2.86 -4.08 -4.78
N ARG A 128 -2.30 -4.13 -5.99
CA ARG A 128 -2.42 -5.25 -6.94
C ARG A 128 -1.10 -5.94 -7.23
N HIS A 129 0.02 -5.47 -6.68
CA HIS A 129 1.32 -6.05 -6.91
C HIS A 129 2.17 -6.15 -5.63
N ALA A 130 2.78 -7.31 -5.41
CA ALA A 130 3.81 -7.49 -4.40
C ALA A 130 5.15 -6.94 -4.89
N LEU A 131 5.92 -6.32 -3.99
CA LEU A 131 7.26 -5.80 -4.32
C LEU A 131 8.30 -6.91 -4.19
N GLU A 132 8.92 -7.27 -5.31
CA GLU A 132 10.14 -8.09 -5.37
C GLU A 132 11.35 -7.17 -5.25
N PHE A 133 11.98 -7.13 -4.07
CA PHE A 133 13.15 -6.27 -3.82
C PHE A 133 14.48 -7.00 -4.06
N GLU A 134 14.44 -8.34 -4.12
CA GLU A 134 15.53 -9.22 -4.52
C GLU A 134 14.90 -10.45 -5.20
N PRO A 135 15.60 -11.14 -6.11
CA PRO A 135 15.06 -12.31 -6.80
C PRO A 135 14.45 -13.36 -5.84
N GLY A 136 13.14 -13.55 -5.94
CA GLY A 136 12.36 -14.48 -5.14
C GLY A 136 12.07 -14.04 -3.71
N LYS A 137 12.35 -12.79 -3.34
CA LYS A 137 11.99 -12.18 -2.04
C LYS A 137 10.97 -11.07 -2.23
N PHE A 138 9.84 -11.23 -1.57
CA PHE A 138 8.68 -10.37 -1.74
C PHE A 138 8.19 -9.81 -0.41
N ILE A 139 7.61 -8.61 -0.48
CA ILE A 139 6.67 -8.07 0.51
C ILE A 139 5.29 -7.86 -0.14
N SER A 140 4.23 -8.02 0.65
CA SER A 140 2.85 -7.91 0.18
C SER A 140 2.41 -6.44 -0.01
N PRO A 141 1.36 -6.18 -0.81
CA PRO A 141 0.75 -4.85 -0.86
C PRO A 141 0.36 -4.27 0.50
N ALA A 142 -0.04 -5.12 1.46
CA ALA A 142 -0.37 -4.69 2.81
C ALA A 142 0.86 -4.17 3.57
N LEU A 143 2.02 -4.80 3.40
CA LEU A 143 3.26 -4.34 4.02
C LEU A 143 3.79 -3.06 3.35
N ILE A 144 3.58 -2.91 2.03
CA ILE A 144 3.86 -1.67 1.29
C ILE A 144 2.99 -0.52 1.82
N LEU A 145 1.67 -0.72 1.96
CA LEU A 145 0.79 0.28 2.58
C LEU A 145 1.27 0.66 3.99
N PHE A 146 1.65 -0.34 4.79
CA PHE A 146 2.10 -0.09 6.16
C PHE A 146 3.36 0.78 6.20
N HIS A 147 4.29 0.60 5.26
CA HIS A 147 5.46 1.45 5.11
C HIS A 147 5.08 2.93 4.92
N GLU A 148 4.15 3.23 4.00
CA GLU A 148 3.68 4.60 3.79
C GLU A 148 2.94 5.18 5.01
N ILE A 149 2.21 4.32 5.74
CA ILE A 149 1.58 4.68 7.01
C ILE A 149 2.62 5.03 8.08
N VAL A 150 3.80 4.39 8.09
CA VAL A 150 4.87 4.72 9.04
C VAL A 150 5.46 6.11 8.77
N HIS A 151 5.56 6.51 7.50
CA HIS A 151 5.94 7.88 7.14
C HIS A 151 4.88 8.90 7.56
N ALA A 152 3.62 8.65 7.20
CA ALA A 152 2.50 9.50 7.57
C ALA A 152 2.37 9.68 9.09
N HIS A 153 2.54 8.59 9.84
CA HIS A 153 2.54 8.60 11.31
C HIS A 153 3.71 9.38 11.89
N GLY A 154 4.92 9.18 11.35
CA GLY A 154 6.12 9.88 11.78
C GLY A 154 6.00 11.40 11.58
N TRP A 155 5.44 11.81 10.45
CA TRP A 155 5.14 13.22 10.17
C TRP A 155 4.07 13.79 11.12
N LEU A 156 2.94 13.09 11.31
CA LEU A 156 1.83 13.51 12.17
C LEU A 156 2.26 13.74 13.64
N THR A 157 3.13 12.86 14.13
CA THR A 157 3.55 12.83 15.54
C THR A 157 4.87 13.56 15.80
N GLY A 158 5.59 13.96 14.74
CA GLY A 158 6.93 14.56 14.87
C GLY A 158 8.02 13.56 15.28
N THR A 159 7.77 12.25 15.13
CA THR A 159 8.75 11.18 15.43
C THR A 159 9.49 10.68 14.18
N GLY A 160 9.27 11.30 13.03
CA GLY A 160 10.02 11.03 11.81
C GLY A 160 11.50 11.39 11.97
N ALA A 161 12.36 10.78 11.16
CA ALA A 161 13.76 11.14 11.03
C ALA A 161 13.99 12.08 9.83
N ASP A 162 15.25 12.46 9.62
CA ASP A 162 15.64 13.30 8.50
C ASP A 162 15.32 12.63 7.15
N ARG A 163 14.60 13.37 6.29
CA ARG A 163 14.19 12.95 4.94
C ARG A 163 15.20 13.40 3.87
N THR A 164 16.28 14.08 4.25
CA THR A 164 17.32 14.53 3.31
C THR A 164 17.87 13.33 2.55
N GLU A 165 17.72 13.36 1.22
CA GLU A 165 18.18 12.29 0.36
C GLU A 165 19.71 12.29 0.26
N TYR A 166 20.33 11.15 0.57
CA TYR A 166 21.75 10.93 0.40
C TYR A 166 22.01 10.34 -0.98
N LEU A 167 22.81 11.06 -1.78
CA LEU A 167 23.22 10.60 -3.10
C LEU A 167 23.99 9.28 -2.97
N ASN A 168 23.59 8.29 -3.76
CA ASN A 168 24.18 6.93 -3.78
C ASN A 168 24.02 6.12 -2.49
N ASP A 169 23.09 6.47 -1.60
CA ASP A 169 22.73 5.65 -0.44
C ASP A 169 21.59 4.67 -0.80
N PRO A 170 21.79 3.35 -0.64
CA PRO A 170 20.72 2.36 -0.84
C PRO A 170 19.48 2.58 0.02
N MET A 171 19.62 3.19 1.20
CA MET A 171 18.52 3.54 2.08
C MET A 171 17.86 4.86 1.70
N THR A 172 18.52 5.70 0.92
CA THR A 172 18.10 7.04 0.47
C THR A 172 17.95 8.10 1.57
N SER A 173 17.42 7.80 2.76
CA SER A 173 17.38 8.75 3.89
C SER A 173 17.35 8.05 5.26
N ALA A 174 17.54 8.81 6.34
CA ALA A 174 17.40 8.28 7.70
C ALA A 174 15.94 7.88 8.00
N GLU A 175 14.96 8.61 7.45
CA GLU A 175 13.54 8.31 7.58
C GLU A 175 13.15 6.98 6.93
N GLU A 176 13.73 6.66 5.77
CA GLU A 176 13.52 5.37 5.12
C GLU A 176 14.10 4.21 5.94
N GLY A 177 15.28 4.41 6.53
CA GLY A 177 15.88 3.45 7.45
C GLY A 177 14.98 3.17 8.66
N ARG A 178 14.43 4.23 9.28
CA ARG A 178 13.49 4.13 10.40
C ARG A 178 12.22 3.37 9.99
N ALA A 179 11.66 3.70 8.82
CA ALA A 179 10.44 3.06 8.33
C ALA A 179 10.66 1.58 8.03
N ILE A 180 11.80 1.20 7.44
CA ILE A 180 12.17 -0.19 7.17
C ILE A 180 12.41 -0.99 8.46
N GLU A 181 13.01 -0.39 9.48
CA GLU A 181 13.19 -1.07 10.77
C GLU A 181 11.84 -1.44 11.41
N ILE A 182 10.89 -0.52 11.39
CA ILE A 182 9.52 -0.76 11.87
C ILE A 182 8.80 -1.78 10.98
N GLU A 183 8.95 -1.67 9.66
CA GLU A 183 8.44 -2.64 8.69
C GLU A 183 8.96 -4.06 9.00
N HIS A 184 10.24 -4.23 9.32
CA HIS A 184 10.81 -5.55 9.64
C HIS A 184 10.13 -6.21 10.82
N HIS A 185 9.71 -5.43 11.82
CA HIS A 185 8.99 -5.96 12.96
C HIS A 185 7.66 -6.56 12.52
N LEU A 186 6.92 -5.86 11.66
CA LEU A 186 5.68 -6.37 11.09
C LEU A 186 5.92 -7.54 10.12
N ALA A 187 6.89 -7.43 9.22
CA ALA A 187 7.22 -8.46 8.24
C ALA A 187 7.50 -9.82 8.89
N ARG A 188 8.19 -9.85 10.04
CA ARG A 188 8.41 -11.08 10.82
C ARG A 188 7.10 -11.71 11.33
N LYS A 189 6.11 -10.90 11.72
CA LYS A 189 4.78 -11.39 12.14
C LYS A 189 3.99 -11.94 10.96
N LEU A 190 4.09 -11.29 9.80
CA LEU A 190 3.43 -11.70 8.56
C LEU A 190 4.10 -12.92 7.90
N GLY A 191 5.35 -13.21 8.26
CA GLY A 191 6.16 -14.24 7.60
C GLY A 191 6.67 -13.82 6.22
N GLU A 192 6.89 -12.52 6.03
CA GLU A 192 7.31 -11.91 4.76
C GLU A 192 8.83 -11.64 4.74
N SER A 193 9.37 -11.31 3.56
CA SER A 193 10.83 -11.14 3.41
C SER A 193 11.30 -9.78 3.94
N LEU A 194 12.56 -9.69 4.39
CA LEU A 194 13.15 -8.46 4.93
C LEU A 194 14.05 -7.79 3.88
N ARG A 195 13.72 -6.55 3.48
CA ARG A 195 14.57 -5.73 2.59
C ARG A 195 15.67 -5.00 3.36
N ARG A 196 16.81 -4.70 2.73
CA ARG A 196 17.96 -4.02 3.36
C ARG A 196 18.26 -2.63 2.79
N ASN A 197 17.42 -2.18 1.85
CA ASN A 197 17.51 -0.93 1.15
C ASN A 197 16.07 -0.44 0.87
N HIS A 198 15.92 0.84 0.57
CA HIS A 198 14.62 1.44 0.31
C HIS A 198 13.99 0.80 -0.93
N ILE A 199 14.62 0.92 -2.10
CA ILE A 199 13.92 0.54 -3.33
C ILE A 199 14.12 -0.95 -3.71
N GLY A 200 15.09 -1.67 -3.14
CA GLY A 200 15.48 -3.01 -3.65
C GLY A 200 16.58 -2.97 -4.70
N VAL A 201 17.06 -4.13 -5.13
CA VAL A 201 17.98 -4.29 -6.28
C VAL A 201 17.17 -4.77 -7.48
N ASN A 202 17.00 -3.92 -8.50
CA ASN A 202 16.11 -4.15 -9.64
C ASN A 202 14.66 -4.47 -9.22
N PRO A 203 13.99 -3.57 -8.49
CA PRO A 203 12.65 -3.86 -8.00
C PRO A 203 11.68 -4.20 -9.12
N ARG A 204 10.80 -5.14 -8.83
CA ARG A 204 9.69 -5.48 -9.71
C ARG A 204 8.41 -5.57 -8.91
N LEU A 205 7.32 -5.16 -9.54
CA LEU A 205 5.99 -5.35 -9.02
C LEU A 205 5.39 -6.59 -9.68
N ALA A 206 5.11 -7.61 -8.87
CA ALA A 206 4.58 -8.89 -9.30
C ALA A 206 3.07 -8.98 -9.01
N PRO A 207 2.21 -9.26 -10.02
CA PRO A 207 0.76 -9.24 -9.83
C PRO A 207 0.28 -10.22 -8.76
N VAL A 208 -0.67 -9.77 -7.93
CA VAL A 208 -1.32 -10.58 -6.90
C VAL A 208 -2.84 -10.36 -6.92
N SER A 209 -3.59 -11.32 -6.40
CA SER A 209 -5.05 -11.25 -6.37
C SER A 209 -5.61 -10.59 -5.11
N LYS A 210 -4.81 -10.56 -4.04
CA LYS A 210 -5.16 -9.97 -2.74
C LYS A 210 -4.01 -9.13 -2.19
N VAL A 211 -4.36 -8.12 -1.40
CA VAL A 211 -3.40 -7.26 -0.70
C VAL A 211 -2.51 -8.02 0.30
N SER A 212 -2.92 -9.22 0.71
CA SER A 212 -2.20 -10.07 1.66
C SER A 212 -1.26 -11.09 0.99
N GLU A 213 -1.18 -11.10 -0.35
CA GLU A 213 -0.46 -12.14 -1.07
C GLU A 213 0.96 -11.72 -1.45
N VAL A 214 1.85 -12.70 -1.45
CA VAL A 214 3.14 -12.66 -2.13
C VAL A 214 3.21 -13.81 -3.12
N PRO A 215 3.83 -13.62 -4.31
CA PRO A 215 4.04 -14.71 -5.25
C PRO A 215 4.79 -15.87 -4.60
N ARG A 216 4.21 -17.07 -4.66
CA ARG A 216 4.91 -18.28 -4.23
C ARG A 216 6.02 -18.57 -5.23
N LYS A 217 7.20 -18.99 -4.76
CA LYS A 217 8.23 -19.58 -5.64
C LYS A 217 7.56 -20.63 -6.51
N ALA A 218 7.68 -20.50 -7.83
CA ALA A 218 7.31 -21.57 -8.73
C ALA A 218 8.06 -22.82 -8.28
N SER A 219 7.34 -23.83 -7.78
CA SER A 219 7.94 -25.14 -7.57
C SER A 219 8.56 -25.52 -8.91
N LYS A 220 9.86 -25.81 -8.97
CA LYS A 220 10.49 -26.37 -10.17
C LYS A 220 9.61 -27.54 -10.59
N LYS A 221 8.78 -27.37 -11.64
CA LYS A 221 8.05 -28.47 -12.25
C LYS A 221 9.16 -29.43 -12.65
N LYS A 222 9.20 -30.60 -12.02
CA LYS A 222 10.14 -31.66 -12.35
C LYS A 222 9.83 -32.00 -13.80
N ILE A 223 10.59 -31.44 -14.74
CA ILE A 223 10.54 -31.85 -16.14
C ILE A 223 10.98 -33.31 -16.06
N LYS A 224 10.04 -34.25 -16.18
CA LYS A 224 10.38 -35.63 -16.46
C LYS A 224 10.99 -35.58 -17.86
N GLU A 225 12.31 -35.62 -17.94
CA GLU A 225 12.99 -36.03 -19.16
C GLU A 225 12.40 -37.39 -19.53
N VAL A 226 11.62 -37.41 -20.60
CA VAL A 226 11.27 -38.64 -21.29
C VAL A 226 12.53 -39.01 -22.07
N THR A 227 13.50 -39.63 -21.39
CA THR A 227 14.56 -40.37 -22.07
C THR A 227 13.94 -41.62 -22.66
N GLY A 228 13.33 -41.47 -23.84
CA GLY A 228 12.91 -42.59 -24.69
C GLY A 228 14.15 -43.29 -25.23
N GLY A 229 14.70 -44.21 -24.44
CA GLY A 229 15.70 -45.17 -24.90
C GLY A 229 15.05 -46.18 -25.85
N GLY A 230 15.07 -45.87 -27.15
CA GLY A 230 14.82 -46.85 -28.20
C GLY A 230 16.12 -47.55 -28.58
N LYS A 231 16.41 -48.69 -27.93
CA LYS A 231 17.35 -49.69 -28.46
C LYS A 231 16.68 -50.39 -29.63
N ASN A 232 17.25 -50.30 -30.83
CA ASN A 232 16.97 -51.24 -31.92
C ASN A 232 18.29 -51.87 -32.34
N ASP A 233 18.57 -53.05 -31.76
CA ASP A 233 19.55 -53.99 -32.27
C ASP A 233 18.78 -55.05 -33.09
N ASN A 234 18.95 -55.06 -34.42
CA ASN A 234 19.30 -56.28 -35.18
C ASN A 234 19.45 -56.01 -36.71
N ILE A 235 20.61 -56.47 -37.19
CA ILE A 235 21.26 -56.51 -38.52
C ILE A 235 20.65 -57.76 -39.27
N PRO A 236 20.70 -58.00 -40.62
CA PRO A 236 21.89 -57.82 -41.46
C PRO A 236 21.80 -57.57 -42.98
N GLY A 237 22.85 -56.88 -43.47
CA GLY A 237 23.66 -57.30 -44.63
C GLY A 237 23.13 -57.02 -46.03
N ASP A 238 23.75 -56.07 -46.75
CA ASP A 238 24.20 -56.35 -48.12
C ASP A 238 25.35 -55.44 -48.55
N ARG A 239 26.07 -55.93 -49.55
CA ARG A 239 27.46 -55.68 -49.91
C ARG A 239 27.66 -54.37 -50.70
N THR A 240 28.84 -53.76 -50.52
CA THR A 240 29.51 -52.87 -51.49
C THR A 240 29.81 -53.63 -52.81
N PRO A 241 30.16 -53.01 -53.97
CA PRO A 241 31.10 -51.88 -54.07
C PRO A 241 31.01 -50.93 -55.31
N THR A 242 31.97 -49.97 -55.36
CA THR A 242 32.48 -49.18 -56.52
C THR A 242 31.56 -48.10 -57.11
N GLY A 243 32.02 -46.95 -57.61
CA GLY A 243 33.34 -46.37 -57.88
C GLY A 243 33.14 -44.86 -58.13
N ASP A 244 34.08 -44.02 -57.69
CA ASP A 244 35.09 -43.34 -58.52
C ASP A 244 34.65 -42.03 -59.22
N ARG A 245 35.39 -40.98 -58.83
CA ARG A 245 35.79 -39.74 -59.50
C ARG A 245 35.25 -39.46 -60.92
N GLN A 246 34.69 -38.26 -61.09
CA GLN A 246 35.26 -37.16 -61.89
C GLN A 246 34.68 -35.81 -61.43
#